data_AF-A0A257AE44-F1
#
_entry.id   AF-A0A257AE44-F1
#
_cell.length_a   1.000
_cell.length_b   1.000
_cell.length_c   1.000
_cell.angle_alpha   90.00
_cell.angle_beta   90.00
_cell.angle_gamma   90.00
#
_symmetry.space_group_name_H-M   'P 1'
#
loop_
_entity.id
_entity.type
_entity.pdbx_description
1 polymer ?
#
loop_
_entity_poly.entity_id
_entity_poly.type
_entity_poly.pdbx_seq_one_letter_code
_entity_poly.pdbx_strand_id
1 'polypeptide(L)'
;MEDREFPLINPRTKEIVRRIRAKELFEKIAYQAWKNGEPGLIFFDTVNRFNPTPKLGEIRSTNPCGEVPLLPYESCNLGSINLSKFVSNGKIDWKRLEYVVRVATRFLDNVIEASDFPISEINEATRRTRKIGLGVMGFADMLIKLGIRYDSEDALKIAEKVMERISYWSMDESVNLSLERGIPYSRSRSRKLEYTPKIS
;
A
#
# COMPACT_ATOMS: atom_id res chain seq x y z
N MET A 1 22.19 -15.36 -7.42
CA MET A 1 22.73 -14.01 -7.66
C MET A 1 24.10 -14.15 -8.29
N GLU A 2 24.31 -13.56 -9.47
CA GLU A 2 25.63 -13.52 -10.09
C GLU A 2 26.57 -12.60 -9.29
N ASP A 3 27.80 -13.04 -9.02
CA ASP A 3 28.78 -12.29 -8.23
C ASP A 3 29.50 -11.25 -9.10
N ARG A 4 28.78 -10.21 -9.51
CA ARG A 4 29.30 -9.10 -10.31
C ARG A 4 29.76 -7.95 -9.40
N GLU A 5 30.70 -7.17 -9.91
CA GLU A 5 31.06 -5.90 -9.27
C GLU A 5 30.01 -4.82 -9.57
N PHE A 6 29.68 -4.05 -8.54
CA PHE A 6 28.73 -2.94 -8.57
C PHE A 6 29.42 -1.63 -8.16
N PRO A 7 29.23 -0.53 -8.92
CA PRO A 7 29.82 0.77 -8.58
C PRO A 7 28.99 1.52 -7.52
N LEU A 8 29.66 1.98 -6.47
CA LEU A 8 29.13 2.94 -5.51
C LEU A 8 29.38 4.36 -6.04
N ILE A 9 28.30 5.10 -6.31
CA ILE A 9 28.35 6.41 -6.98
C ILE A 9 27.96 7.51 -5.99
N ASN A 10 28.74 8.59 -5.95
CA ASN A 10 28.38 9.77 -5.15
C ASN A 10 27.22 10.53 -5.83
N PRO A 11 26.07 10.75 -5.14
CA PRO A 11 24.92 11.39 -5.77
C PRO A 11 25.15 12.86 -6.17
N ARG A 12 26.14 13.55 -5.58
CA ARG A 12 26.50 14.94 -5.87
C ARG A 12 27.46 15.07 -7.06
N THR A 13 28.54 14.28 -7.11
CA THR A 13 29.57 14.38 -8.15
C THR A 13 29.35 13.44 -9.33
N LYS A 14 28.51 12.41 -9.17
CA LYS A 14 28.28 11.32 -10.15
C LYS A 14 29.50 10.45 -10.44
N GLU A 15 30.57 10.60 -9.67
CA GLU A 15 31.78 9.79 -9.81
C GLU A 15 31.67 8.46 -9.05
N ILE A 16 32.36 7.45 -9.57
CA ILE A 16 32.51 6.15 -8.90
C ILE A 16 33.50 6.33 -7.74
N VAL A 17 33.04 6.10 -6.52
CA VAL A 17 33.89 6.19 -5.31
C VAL A 17 34.58 4.85 -5.03
N ARG A 18 33.87 3.74 -5.27
CA ARG A 18 34.36 2.38 -5.03
C ARG A 18 33.56 1.37 -5.85
N ARG A 19 34.18 0.24 -6.20
CA ARG A 19 33.47 -0.96 -6.68
C ARG A 19 33.41 -2.00 -5.55
N ILE A 20 32.28 -2.69 -5.41
CA ILE A 20 32.06 -3.74 -4.42
C ILE A 20 31.42 -4.95 -5.09
N ARG A 21 31.77 -6.16 -4.65
CA ARG A 21 31.08 -7.37 -5.12
C ARG A 21 29.67 -7.44 -4.57
N ALA A 22 28.71 -7.80 -5.42
CA ALA A 22 27.31 -7.89 -5.02
C ALA A 22 27.11 -8.87 -3.85
N LYS A 23 27.80 -10.02 -3.85
CA LYS A 23 27.70 -10.98 -2.74
C LYS A 23 28.24 -10.42 -1.44
N GLU A 24 29.39 -9.75 -1.48
CA GLU A 24 29.98 -9.12 -0.29
C GLU A 24 29.01 -8.10 0.34
N LEU A 25 28.39 -7.25 -0.49
CA LEU A 25 27.42 -6.27 0.01
C LEU A 25 26.19 -6.95 0.62
N PHE A 26 25.64 -7.95 -0.05
CA PHE A 26 24.45 -8.66 0.42
C PHE A 26 24.71 -9.46 1.71
N GLU A 27 25.86 -10.10 1.82
CA GLU A 27 26.31 -10.79 3.04
C GLU A 27 26.47 -9.81 4.21
N LYS A 28 27.02 -8.61 3.97
CA LYS A 28 27.08 -7.55 4.98
C LYS A 28 25.70 -7.12 5.46
N ILE A 29 24.75 -6.93 4.53
CA ILE A 29 23.36 -6.59 4.87
C ILE A 29 22.74 -7.71 5.71
N ALA A 30 22.84 -8.96 5.26
CA ALA A 30 22.29 -10.11 5.97
C ALA A 30 22.88 -10.28 7.36
N TYR A 31 24.19 -10.07 7.52
CA TYR A 31 24.87 -10.13 8.80
C TYR A 31 24.36 -9.04 9.76
N GLN A 32 24.18 -7.80 9.30
CA GLN A 32 23.63 -6.73 10.14
C GLN A 32 22.18 -7.02 10.51
N ALA A 33 21.35 -7.45 9.55
CA ALA A 33 19.96 -7.84 9.82
C ALA A 33 19.87 -8.99 10.85
N TRP A 34 20.76 -9.97 10.80
CA TRP A 34 20.86 -11.01 11.84
C TRP A 34 21.29 -10.43 13.20
N LYS A 35 22.22 -9.48 13.20
CA LYS A 35 22.81 -8.92 14.43
C LYS A 35 21.86 -7.99 15.18
N ASN A 36 21.08 -7.16 14.47
CA ASN A 36 20.26 -6.11 15.09
C ASN A 36 18.88 -5.88 14.45
N GLY A 37 18.50 -6.70 13.47
CA GLY A 37 17.22 -6.56 12.75
C GLY A 37 17.25 -5.59 11.57
N GLU A 38 18.36 -4.88 11.31
CA GLU A 38 18.47 -3.81 10.32
C GLU A 38 19.75 -3.90 9.45
N PRO A 39 19.74 -3.36 8.21
CA PRO A 39 18.61 -2.74 7.54
C PRO A 39 17.66 -3.78 6.93
N GLY A 40 16.38 -3.43 6.86
CA GLY A 40 15.42 -4.10 5.97
C GLY A 40 15.72 -3.90 4.48
N LEU A 41 14.94 -4.57 3.62
CA LEU A 41 15.03 -4.44 2.16
C LEU A 41 13.75 -3.85 1.57
N ILE A 42 13.89 -2.80 0.76
CA ILE A 42 12.80 -2.22 -0.04
C ILE A 42 13.21 -2.26 -1.52
N PHE A 43 12.37 -2.87 -2.34
CA PHE A 43 12.58 -3.00 -3.79
C PHE A 43 11.85 -1.88 -4.54
N PHE A 44 12.51 -0.72 -4.66
CA PHE A 44 11.91 0.47 -5.28
C PHE A 44 11.58 0.31 -6.78
N ASP A 45 12.24 -0.61 -7.46
CA ASP A 45 11.90 -1.00 -8.84
C ASP A 45 10.51 -1.65 -8.90
N THR A 46 10.19 -2.52 -7.94
CA THR A 46 8.87 -3.14 -7.81
C THR A 46 7.83 -2.12 -7.37
N VAL A 47 8.14 -1.28 -6.38
CA VAL A 47 7.26 -0.20 -5.93
C VAL A 47 6.88 0.73 -7.10
N ASN A 48 7.86 1.20 -7.88
CA ASN A 48 7.58 2.10 -8.99
C ASN A 48 6.89 1.42 -10.19
N ARG A 49 7.04 0.10 -10.37
CA ARG A 49 6.28 -0.67 -11.37
C ARG A 49 4.77 -0.63 -11.10
N PHE A 50 4.37 -0.57 -9.84
CA PHE A 50 2.98 -0.50 -9.40
C PHE A 50 2.55 0.90 -8.94
N ASN A 51 3.38 1.93 -9.18
CA ASN A 51 3.00 3.31 -8.89
C ASN A 51 1.80 3.71 -9.76
N PRO A 52 0.63 4.04 -9.19
CA PRO A 52 -0.56 4.41 -9.96
C PRO A 52 -0.42 5.80 -10.61
N THR A 53 0.55 6.61 -10.19
CA THR A 53 0.77 7.99 -10.63
C THR A 53 2.22 8.23 -11.06
N PRO A 54 2.77 7.49 -12.03
CA PRO A 54 4.18 7.60 -12.41
C PRO A 54 4.51 8.97 -13.02
N LYS A 55 3.52 9.67 -13.59
CA LYS A 55 3.65 11.02 -14.14
C LYS A 55 3.87 12.11 -13.07
N LEU A 56 3.60 11.81 -11.80
CA LEU A 56 3.82 12.74 -10.69
C LEU A 56 5.23 12.64 -10.11
N GLY A 57 5.95 11.55 -10.38
CA GLY A 57 7.32 11.35 -9.93
C GLY A 57 7.64 9.90 -9.60
N GLU A 58 8.92 9.68 -9.29
CA GLU A 58 9.44 8.41 -8.79
C GLU A 58 9.28 8.37 -7.26
N ILE A 59 8.81 7.23 -6.73
CA ILE A 59 8.80 6.95 -5.29
C ILE A 59 10.20 6.50 -4.88
N ARG A 60 10.78 7.17 -3.88
CA ARG A 60 12.17 6.96 -3.44
C ARG A 60 12.33 6.68 -1.95
N SER A 61 11.22 6.69 -1.21
CA SER A 61 11.17 6.41 0.22
C SER A 61 9.81 5.83 0.59
N THR A 62 9.75 5.24 1.77
CA THR A 62 8.52 4.88 2.47
C THR A 62 8.35 5.77 3.71
N ASN A 63 7.24 5.60 4.42
CA ASN A 63 7.11 5.98 5.82
C ASN A 63 7.97 5.05 6.73
N PRO A 64 8.06 5.32 8.05
CA PRO A 64 8.93 4.58 8.98
C PRO A 64 8.70 3.07 9.03
N CYS A 65 7.47 2.59 8.84
CA CYS A 65 7.14 1.17 8.94
C CYS A 65 7.17 0.44 7.57
N GLY A 66 7.50 1.15 6.48
CA GLY A 66 7.72 0.57 5.15
C GLY A 66 6.48 0.29 4.31
N GLU A 67 5.28 0.35 4.88
CA GLU A 67 4.01 -0.04 4.26
C GLU A 67 3.44 1.01 3.30
N VAL A 68 3.87 2.27 3.43
CA VAL A 68 3.38 3.38 2.59
C VAL A 68 4.51 3.97 1.74
N PRO A 69 4.68 3.49 0.50
CA PRO A 69 5.49 4.16 -0.51
C PRO A 69 4.83 5.50 -0.94
N LEU A 70 5.55 6.60 -0.75
CA LEU A 70 5.04 7.96 -0.95
C LEU A 70 5.89 8.77 -1.93
N LEU A 71 5.21 9.58 -2.75
CA LEU A 71 5.87 10.63 -3.51
C LEU A 71 6.36 11.75 -2.56
N PRO A 72 7.31 12.60 -3.00
CA PRO A 72 7.74 13.75 -2.19
C PRO A 72 6.54 14.60 -1.73
N TYR A 73 6.51 14.91 -0.43
CA TYR A 73 5.44 15.66 0.26
C TYR A 73 4.06 14.99 0.27
N GLU A 74 3.91 13.78 -0.29
CA GLU A 74 2.64 13.05 -0.18
C GLU A 74 2.42 12.57 1.27
N SER A 75 1.16 12.51 1.70
CA SER A 75 0.78 11.88 2.96
C SER A 75 -0.27 10.80 2.73
N CYS A 76 -0.51 9.98 3.76
CA CYS A 76 -1.50 8.92 3.75
C CYS A 76 -2.11 8.81 5.13
N ASN A 77 -3.44 8.71 5.19
CA ASN A 77 -4.15 8.33 6.41
C ASN A 77 -4.52 6.85 6.38
N LEU A 78 -4.33 6.18 7.51
CA LEU A 78 -4.46 4.73 7.64
C LEU A 78 -5.69 4.35 8.47
N GLY A 79 -6.27 3.21 8.15
CA GLY A 79 -7.32 2.57 8.96
C GLY A 79 -7.29 1.05 8.80
N SER A 80 -7.73 0.30 9.81
CA SER A 80 -7.65 -1.16 9.80
C SER A 80 -8.97 -1.83 10.16
N ILE A 81 -9.40 -2.78 9.32
CA ILE A 81 -10.58 -3.61 9.57
C ILE A 81 -10.19 -4.82 10.41
N ASN A 82 -10.90 -5.08 11.53
CA ASN A 82 -10.69 -6.28 12.34
C ASN A 82 -11.39 -7.50 11.73
N LEU A 83 -10.65 -8.32 10.98
CA LEU A 83 -11.18 -9.47 10.25
C LEU A 83 -11.83 -10.52 11.17
N SER A 84 -11.37 -10.65 12.40
CA SER A 84 -11.92 -11.61 13.37
C SER A 84 -13.40 -11.36 13.70
N LYS A 85 -13.90 -10.13 13.50
CA LYS A 85 -15.31 -9.75 13.75
C LYS A 85 -16.26 -10.13 12.61
N PHE A 86 -15.72 -10.66 11.51
CA PHE A 86 -16.46 -11.10 10.33
C PHE A 86 -16.46 -12.62 10.17
N VAL A 87 -16.06 -13.37 11.21
CA VAL A 87 -16.18 -14.83 11.24
C VAL A 87 -17.18 -15.25 12.29
N SER A 88 -18.16 -16.07 11.88
CA SER A 88 -19.14 -16.70 12.76
C SER A 88 -19.39 -18.14 12.29
N ASN A 89 -19.45 -19.08 13.25
CA ASN A 89 -19.68 -20.51 12.97
C ASN A 89 -18.76 -21.08 11.87
N GLY A 90 -17.47 -20.72 11.91
CA GLY A 90 -16.47 -21.17 10.93
C GLY A 90 -16.66 -20.60 9.51
N LYS A 91 -17.47 -19.55 9.33
CA LYS A 91 -17.76 -18.93 8.02
C LYS A 91 -17.52 -17.44 8.05
N ILE A 92 -17.06 -16.91 6.93
CA ILE A 92 -16.83 -15.48 6.72
C ILE A 92 -18.13 -14.81 6.28
N ASP A 93 -18.51 -13.74 6.98
CA ASP A 93 -19.62 -12.86 6.60
C ASP A 93 -19.15 -11.84 5.55
N TRP A 94 -19.13 -12.27 4.30
CA TRP A 94 -18.68 -11.47 3.17
C TRP A 94 -19.53 -10.22 2.94
N LYS A 95 -20.86 -10.31 3.15
CA LYS A 95 -21.77 -9.19 2.93
C LYS A 95 -21.51 -8.06 3.92
N ARG A 96 -21.29 -8.41 5.19
CA ARG A 96 -20.94 -7.42 6.21
C ARG A 96 -19.54 -6.86 6.01
N LEU A 97 -18.58 -7.70 5.58
CA LEU A 97 -17.23 -7.23 5.28
C LEU A 97 -17.22 -6.23 4.14
N GLU A 98 -17.93 -6.50 3.04
CA GLU A 98 -18.10 -5.56 1.92
C GLU A 98 -18.64 -4.21 2.40
N TYR A 99 -19.74 -4.22 3.15
CA TYR A 99 -20.34 -3.00 3.69
C TYR A 99 -19.33 -2.17 4.49
N VAL A 100 -18.57 -2.82 5.39
CA VAL A 100 -17.58 -2.13 6.22
C VAL A 100 -16.40 -1.60 5.41
N VAL A 101 -15.93 -2.36 4.40
CA VAL A 101 -14.86 -1.89 3.50
C VAL A 101 -15.26 -0.59 2.81
N ARG A 102 -16.46 -0.55 2.21
CA ARG A 102 -16.96 0.65 1.52
C ARG A 102 -17.09 1.84 2.47
N VAL A 103 -17.67 1.63 3.66
CA VAL A 103 -17.76 2.67 4.69
C VAL A 103 -16.38 3.16 5.12
N ALA A 104 -15.42 2.26 5.32
CA ALA A 104 -14.06 2.60 5.72
C ALA A 104 -13.31 3.37 4.64
N THR A 105 -13.44 2.99 3.35
CA THR A 105 -12.87 3.73 2.22
C THR A 105 -13.38 5.18 2.20
N ARG A 106 -14.71 5.38 2.29
CA ARG A 106 -15.31 6.72 2.36
C ARG A 106 -14.88 7.49 3.61
N PHE A 107 -14.81 6.82 4.75
CA PHE A 107 -14.34 7.44 5.99
C PHE A 107 -12.89 7.95 5.83
N LEU A 108 -11.99 7.14 5.28
CA LEU A 108 -10.61 7.55 5.05
C LEU A 108 -10.51 8.69 4.04
N ASP A 109 -11.33 8.71 2.99
CA ASP A 109 -11.37 9.86 2.07
C ASP A 109 -11.90 11.14 2.75
N ASN A 110 -12.87 11.03 3.68
CA ASN A 110 -13.33 12.17 4.48
C ASN A 110 -12.23 12.73 5.39
N VAL A 111 -11.37 11.87 5.93
CA VAL A 111 -10.25 12.30 6.79
C VAL A 111 -9.31 13.25 6.04
N ILE A 112 -9.12 13.08 4.72
CA ILE A 112 -8.31 14.00 3.91
C ILE A 112 -8.89 15.42 3.94
N GLU A 113 -10.22 15.56 3.84
CA GLU A 113 -10.90 16.86 3.89
C GLU A 113 -10.80 17.52 5.27
N ALA A 114 -10.95 16.70 6.32
CA ALA A 114 -10.92 17.16 7.70
C ALA A 114 -9.51 17.42 8.24
N SER A 115 -8.46 16.96 7.53
CA SER A 115 -7.07 17.10 7.97
C SER A 115 -6.51 18.48 7.64
N ASP A 116 -5.88 19.08 8.65
CA ASP A 116 -5.08 20.30 8.52
C ASP A 116 -3.59 19.92 8.49
N PHE A 117 -2.87 20.40 7.47
CA PHE A 117 -1.46 20.07 7.27
C PHE A 117 -0.60 21.33 7.45
N PRO A 118 0.42 21.28 8.32
CA PRO A 118 1.20 22.47 8.65
C PRO A 118 2.12 22.95 7.52
N ILE A 119 2.38 22.09 6.52
CA ILE A 119 3.24 22.39 5.37
C ILE A 119 2.37 22.43 4.12
N SER A 120 2.40 23.56 3.39
CA SER A 120 1.58 23.80 2.20
C SER A 120 1.76 22.75 1.11
N GLU A 121 2.98 22.30 0.90
CA GLU A 121 3.33 21.30 -0.11
C GLU A 121 2.70 19.95 0.21
N ILE A 122 2.63 19.60 1.50
CA ILE A 122 1.95 18.38 1.96
C ILE A 122 0.44 18.53 1.79
N ASN A 123 -0.09 19.70 2.14
CA ASN A 123 -1.50 20.01 2.01
C ASN A 123 -2.00 19.89 0.56
N GLU A 124 -1.22 20.43 -0.39
CA GLU A 124 -1.50 20.35 -1.83
C GLU A 124 -1.32 18.93 -2.36
N ALA A 125 -0.18 18.29 -2.08
CA ALA A 125 0.10 16.94 -2.57
C ALA A 125 -0.95 15.93 -2.10
N THR A 126 -1.33 15.98 -0.82
CA THR A 126 -2.33 15.10 -0.23
C THR A 126 -3.72 15.30 -0.85
N ARG A 127 -4.18 16.54 -1.01
CA ARG A 127 -5.48 16.81 -1.67
C ARG A 127 -5.48 16.46 -3.15
N ARG A 128 -4.31 16.52 -3.80
CA ARG A 128 -4.14 16.19 -5.21
C ARG A 128 -4.18 14.68 -5.47
N THR A 129 -3.48 13.87 -4.66
CA THR A 129 -3.39 12.41 -4.87
C THR A 129 -4.45 11.63 -4.10
N ARG A 130 -4.92 12.17 -2.97
CA ARG A 130 -5.93 11.58 -2.08
C ARG A 130 -5.62 10.14 -1.68
N LYS A 131 -4.36 9.84 -1.43
CA LYS A 131 -3.91 8.49 -1.06
C LYS A 131 -4.43 8.11 0.34
N ILE A 132 -5.08 6.96 0.42
CA ILE A 132 -5.52 6.33 1.67
C ILE A 132 -4.88 4.96 1.85
N GLY A 133 -4.77 4.48 3.09
CA GLY A 133 -4.31 3.14 3.40
C GLY A 133 -5.33 2.37 4.23
N LEU A 134 -6.22 1.65 3.54
CA LEU A 134 -7.14 0.70 4.19
C LEU A 134 -6.45 -0.65 4.36
N GLY A 135 -6.05 -0.97 5.58
CA GLY A 135 -5.44 -2.24 5.96
C GLY A 135 -6.39 -3.15 6.74
N VAL A 136 -5.82 -4.22 7.26
CA VAL A 136 -6.52 -5.22 8.08
C VAL A 136 -5.76 -5.51 9.36
N MET A 137 -6.48 -5.96 10.38
CA MET A 137 -5.94 -6.55 11.60
C MET A 137 -6.76 -7.78 11.99
N GLY A 138 -6.27 -8.58 12.94
CA GLY A 138 -7.00 -9.77 13.41
C GLY A 138 -7.07 -10.91 12.39
N PHE A 139 -6.15 -10.97 11.42
CA PHE A 139 -6.08 -12.07 10.45
C PHE A 139 -5.79 -13.42 11.14
N ALA A 140 -4.84 -13.45 12.09
CA ALA A 140 -4.55 -14.68 12.85
C ALA A 140 -5.78 -15.17 13.64
N ASP A 141 -6.50 -14.26 14.31
CA ASP A 141 -7.75 -14.59 15.02
C ASP A 141 -8.85 -15.08 14.08
N MET A 142 -8.93 -14.52 12.86
CA MET A 142 -9.81 -15.01 11.81
C MET A 142 -9.47 -16.45 11.44
N LEU A 143 -8.19 -16.78 11.23
CA LEU A 143 -7.75 -18.15 10.93
C LEU A 143 -8.09 -19.12 12.06
N ILE A 144 -7.88 -18.74 13.33
CA ILE A 144 -8.25 -19.54 14.50
C ILE A 144 -9.75 -19.86 14.48
N LYS A 145 -10.60 -18.85 14.23
CA LYS A 145 -12.06 -19.05 14.16
C LYS A 145 -12.53 -19.90 12.98
N LEU A 146 -11.73 -19.96 11.91
CA LEU A 146 -11.96 -20.83 10.76
C LEU A 146 -11.39 -22.25 10.97
N GLY A 147 -10.62 -22.47 12.04
CA GLY A 147 -9.92 -23.74 12.27
C GLY A 147 -8.74 -23.97 11.32
N ILE A 148 -8.13 -22.89 10.80
CA ILE A 148 -7.04 -22.95 9.82
C ILE A 148 -5.72 -22.60 10.49
N ARG A 149 -4.68 -23.40 10.23
CA ARG A 149 -3.31 -23.11 10.68
C ARG A 149 -2.70 -21.99 9.85
N TYR A 150 -1.97 -21.08 10.51
CA TYR A 150 -1.32 -19.95 9.82
C TYR A 150 -0.30 -20.42 8.77
N ASP A 151 0.49 -21.43 9.09
CA ASP A 151 1.54 -22.00 8.25
C ASP A 151 0.99 -23.05 7.26
N SER A 152 -0.09 -22.71 6.54
CA SER A 152 -0.74 -23.63 5.61
C SER A 152 -1.13 -22.97 4.29
N GLU A 153 -1.21 -23.79 3.25
CA GLU A 153 -1.73 -23.39 1.93
C GLU A 153 -3.16 -22.82 2.02
N ASP A 154 -3.97 -23.31 2.96
CA ASP A 154 -5.34 -22.82 3.14
C ASP A 154 -5.35 -21.41 3.76
N ALA A 155 -4.40 -21.09 4.65
CA ALA A 155 -4.23 -19.72 5.13
C ALA A 155 -3.81 -18.77 4.00
N LEU A 156 -2.93 -19.21 3.09
CA LEU A 156 -2.54 -18.41 1.91
C LEU A 156 -3.75 -18.14 1.00
N LYS A 157 -4.54 -19.16 0.65
CA LYS A 157 -5.76 -19.01 -0.16
C LYS A 157 -6.77 -18.07 0.50
N ILE A 158 -6.92 -18.14 1.82
CA ILE A 158 -7.80 -17.23 2.56
C ILE A 158 -7.25 -15.80 2.56
N ALA A 159 -5.95 -15.61 2.77
CA ALA A 159 -5.31 -14.30 2.69
C ALA A 159 -5.53 -13.66 1.31
N GLU A 160 -5.26 -14.40 0.23
CA GLU A 160 -5.47 -13.96 -1.16
C GLU A 160 -6.93 -13.57 -1.39
N LYS A 161 -7.87 -14.46 -1.06
CA LYS A 161 -9.30 -14.23 -1.28
C LYS A 161 -9.83 -13.02 -0.48
N VAL A 162 -9.39 -12.85 0.76
CA VAL A 162 -9.79 -11.71 1.59
C VAL A 162 -9.23 -10.41 1.02
N MET A 163 -7.94 -10.37 0.71
CA MET A 163 -7.30 -9.16 0.20
C MET A 163 -7.76 -8.79 -1.22
N GLU A 164 -8.03 -9.77 -2.09
CA GLU A 164 -8.66 -9.56 -3.40
C GLU A 164 -10.01 -8.84 -3.24
N ARG A 165 -10.88 -9.35 -2.36
CA ARG A 165 -12.21 -8.79 -2.14
C ARG A 165 -12.15 -7.39 -1.53
N ILE A 166 -11.31 -7.19 -0.52
CA ILE A 166 -11.13 -5.87 0.10
C ILE A 166 -10.59 -4.87 -0.93
N SER A 167 -9.59 -5.26 -1.72
CA SER A 167 -9.04 -4.41 -2.78
C SER A 167 -10.10 -4.05 -3.82
N TYR A 168 -10.88 -5.02 -4.27
CA TYR A 168 -11.95 -4.80 -5.24
C TYR A 168 -13.01 -3.83 -4.72
N TRP A 169 -13.57 -4.08 -3.53
CA TRP A 169 -14.62 -3.24 -2.95
C TRP A 169 -14.13 -1.83 -2.60
N SER A 170 -12.89 -1.70 -2.13
CA SER A 170 -12.30 -0.38 -1.87
C SER A 170 -12.07 0.40 -3.16
N MET A 171 -11.59 -0.25 -4.23
CA MET A 171 -11.40 0.40 -5.53
C MET A 171 -12.75 0.80 -6.15
N ASP A 172 -13.75 -0.07 -6.06
CA ASP A 172 -15.11 0.19 -6.55
C ASP A 172 -15.75 1.37 -5.79
N GLU A 173 -15.62 1.44 -4.47
CA GLU A 173 -16.07 2.62 -3.72
C GLU A 173 -15.27 3.87 -4.06
N SER A 174 -13.97 3.76 -4.34
CA SER A 174 -13.18 4.88 -4.84
C SER A 174 -13.69 5.40 -6.18
N VAL A 175 -14.20 4.52 -7.06
CA VAL A 175 -14.87 4.93 -8.31
C VAL A 175 -16.16 5.68 -7.97
N ASN A 176 -17.01 5.17 -7.08
CA ASN A 176 -18.24 5.85 -6.65
C ASN A 176 -17.95 7.24 -6.05
N LEU A 177 -16.94 7.35 -5.19
CA LEU A 177 -16.49 8.63 -4.63
C LEU A 177 -16.01 9.58 -5.72
N SER A 178 -15.36 9.09 -6.77
CA SER A 178 -14.93 9.93 -7.89
C SER A 178 -16.10 10.50 -8.69
N LEU A 179 -17.23 9.77 -8.77
CA LEU A 179 -18.46 10.24 -9.41
C LEU A 179 -19.15 11.33 -8.58
N GLU A 180 -19.11 11.24 -7.25
CA GLU A 180 -19.66 12.24 -6.33
C GLU A 180 -18.77 13.48 -6.16
N ARG A 181 -17.46 13.28 -5.98
CA ARG A 181 -16.51 14.32 -5.52
C ARG A 181 -15.56 14.81 -6.61
N GLY A 182 -15.56 14.12 -7.76
CA GLY A 182 -14.61 14.33 -8.84
C GLY A 182 -13.39 13.41 -8.73
N ILE A 183 -12.70 13.28 -9.86
CA ILE A 183 -11.55 12.39 -10.01
C ILE A 183 -10.32 13.00 -9.31
N PRO A 184 -9.65 12.27 -8.40
CA PRO A 184 -8.33 12.65 -7.91
C PRO A 184 -7.37 12.76 -9.11
N TYR A 185 -6.46 13.73 -9.12
CA TYR A 185 -5.52 13.91 -10.23
C TYR A 185 -6.16 14.25 -11.61
N SER A 186 -7.29 14.98 -11.64
CA SER A 186 -7.80 15.57 -12.90
C SER A 186 -7.13 16.93 -13.19
N ARG A 187 -6.53 17.08 -14.38
CA ARG A 187 -6.12 18.40 -14.94
C ARG A 187 -7.32 19.20 -15.49
N SER A 188 -8.54 18.65 -15.47
CA SER A 188 -9.75 19.33 -15.92
C SER A 188 -10.99 18.70 -15.30
N ARG A 189 -11.87 19.53 -14.73
CA ARG A 189 -13.18 19.17 -14.16
C ARG A 189 -14.19 18.57 -15.18
N SER A 190 -13.74 17.97 -16.29
CA SER A 190 -14.56 17.90 -17.53
C SER A 190 -14.73 16.51 -18.18
N ARG A 191 -14.33 15.38 -17.57
CA ARG A 191 -14.68 14.05 -18.13
C ARG A 191 -15.29 13.16 -17.07
N LYS A 192 -16.61 12.98 -17.16
CA LYS A 192 -17.34 11.88 -16.51
C LYS A 192 -16.88 10.57 -17.16
N LEU A 193 -16.35 9.65 -16.36
CA LEU A 193 -16.11 8.27 -16.79
C LEU A 193 -17.42 7.50 -16.61
N GLU A 194 -17.96 6.93 -17.69
CA GLU A 194 -19.05 5.95 -17.59
C GLU A 194 -18.44 4.63 -17.10
N TYR A 195 -18.76 4.26 -15.86
CA TYR A 195 -18.38 2.98 -15.27
C TYR A 195 -19.57 2.02 -15.33
N THR A 196 -19.40 0.89 -16.01
CA THR A 196 -20.37 -0.22 -15.99
C THR A 196 -19.73 -1.39 -15.25
N PRO A 197 -20.22 -1.77 -14.05
CA PRO A 197 -19.65 -2.91 -13.33
C PRO A 197 -19.91 -4.20 -14.10
N LYS A 198 -18.84 -4.93 -14.45
CA LYS A 198 -18.95 -6.32 -14.91
C LYS A 198 -19.00 -7.22 -13.69
N ILE A 199 -20.18 -7.77 -13.43
CA ILE A 199 -20.38 -8.86 -12.47
C ILE A 199 -20.01 -10.16 -13.19
N SER A 200 -19.01 -10.88 -12.69
CA SER A 200 -18.75 -12.29 -13.01
C SER A 200 -18.55 -13.05 -11.71
#